data_AF-A0A525ICY0-F1
#
_entry.id   AF-A0A525ICY0-F1
#
_cell.length_a   1.000
_cell.length_b   1.000
_cell.length_c   1.000
_cell.angle_alpha   90.00
_cell.angle_beta   90.00
_cell.angle_gamma   90.00
#
_symmetry.space_group_name_H-M   'P 1'
#
loop_
_entity.id
_entity.type
_entity.pdbx_description
1 polymer ?
#
loop_
_entity_poly.entity_id
_entity_poly.type
_entity_poly.pdbx_seq_one_letter_code
_entity_poly.pdbx_strand_id
1 'polypeptide(L)'
;MNDKAEQVAFLSALSTEHFVLQNAYSSTVSEAAARSTLYVMALSSSLVAMGFLSQSRGLFLPFGATVLPVVFLLGLFTAIRLVDTGLESMHYLCGIARIRSFYRTLGEEASQHFTAAQGRWPEAESLAHRLGALSAYLGTTASMIAVINNVVAGAAVTLLLETFTPSSPIGLASRSV
;
A
#
# COMPACT_ATOMS: atom_id res chain seq x y z
N MET A 1 34.90 -36.44 9.67
CA MET A 1 35.37 -35.05 9.93
C MET A 1 34.83 -34.07 8.90
N ASN A 2 34.68 -34.47 7.62
CA ASN A 2 34.09 -33.65 6.56
C ASN A 2 32.62 -33.27 6.82
N ASP A 3 31.80 -34.23 7.25
CA ASP A 3 30.34 -34.04 7.42
C ASP A 3 29.97 -32.94 8.45
N LYS A 4 30.74 -32.82 9.54
CA LYS A 4 30.53 -31.75 10.53
C LYS A 4 30.89 -30.38 9.95
N ALA A 5 31.96 -30.29 9.16
CA ALA A 5 32.37 -29.05 8.52
C ALA A 5 31.35 -28.61 7.46
N GLU A 6 30.86 -29.55 6.66
CA GLU A 6 29.78 -29.31 5.70
C GLU A 6 28.48 -28.88 6.38
N GLN A 7 28.11 -29.51 7.50
CA GLN A 7 26.92 -29.13 8.27
C GLN A 7 27.03 -27.73 8.87
N VAL A 8 28.20 -27.35 9.39
CA VAL A 8 28.45 -25.99 9.88
C VAL A 8 28.40 -24.96 8.75
N ALA A 9 29.00 -25.26 7.59
CA ALA A 9 28.94 -24.39 6.42
C ALA A 9 27.50 -24.20 5.93
N PHE A 10 26.70 -25.28 5.90
CA PHE A 10 25.29 -25.23 5.52
C PHE A 10 24.44 -24.38 6.47
N LEU A 11 24.59 -24.58 7.79
CA LEU A 11 23.88 -23.76 8.79
C LEU A 11 24.28 -22.28 8.71
N SER A 12 25.56 -22.00 8.44
CA SER A 12 26.04 -20.64 8.18
C SER A 12 25.34 -20.03 6.95
N ALA A 13 25.29 -20.76 5.84
CA ALA A 13 24.61 -20.31 4.62
C ALA A 13 23.11 -20.07 4.83
N LEU A 14 22.41 -20.94 5.56
CA LEU A 14 20.99 -20.74 5.91
C LEU A 14 20.77 -19.50 6.78
N SER A 15 21.67 -19.23 7.72
CA SER A 15 21.63 -18.02 8.54
C SER A 15 21.81 -16.78 7.67
N THR A 16 22.80 -16.77 6.77
CA THR A 16 23.00 -15.68 5.81
C THR A 16 21.78 -15.47 4.92
N GLU A 17 21.21 -16.54 4.36
CA GLU A 17 20.00 -16.47 3.53
C GLU A 17 18.81 -15.89 4.31
N HIS A 18 18.61 -16.30 5.56
CA HIS A 18 17.57 -15.74 6.42
C HIS A 18 17.71 -14.21 6.58
N PHE A 19 18.93 -13.72 6.82
CA PHE A 19 19.19 -12.28 6.92
C PHE A 19 19.00 -11.55 5.59
N VAL A 20 19.40 -12.16 4.46
CA VAL A 20 19.18 -11.58 3.12
C VAL A 20 17.68 -11.41 2.85
N LEU A 21 16.87 -12.44 3.10
CA LEU A 21 15.41 -12.38 2.93
C LEU A 21 14.77 -11.36 3.89
N GLN A 22 15.22 -11.29 5.14
CA GLN A 22 14.71 -10.32 6.12
C GLN A 22 15.07 -8.87 5.73
N ASN A 23 16.26 -8.64 5.19
CA ASN A 23 16.67 -7.34 4.69
C ASN A 23 15.86 -6.94 3.46
N ALA A 24 15.64 -7.87 2.53
CA ALA A 24 14.80 -7.63 1.35
C ALA A 24 13.35 -7.29 1.75
N TYR A 25 12.75 -8.05 2.68
CA TYR A 25 11.44 -7.74 3.25
C TYR A 25 11.39 -6.36 3.94
N SER A 26 12.42 -6.00 4.70
CA SER A 26 12.46 -4.69 5.37
C SER A 26 12.59 -3.54 4.35
N SER A 27 13.29 -3.79 3.24
CA SER A 27 13.40 -2.83 2.13
C SER A 27 12.06 -2.59 1.44
N THR A 28 11.27 -3.64 1.16
CA THR A 28 9.94 -3.48 0.54
C THR A 28 8.97 -2.72 1.45
N VAL A 29 9.01 -2.97 2.76
CA VAL A 29 8.20 -2.22 3.73
C VAL A 29 8.59 -0.74 3.74
N SER A 30 9.89 -0.44 3.73
CA SER A 30 10.39 0.95 3.68
C SER A 30 9.99 1.65 2.37
N GLU A 31 10.10 0.97 1.23
CA GLU A 31 9.65 1.51 -0.07
C GLU A 31 8.15 1.83 -0.06
N ALA A 32 7.33 0.89 0.42
CA ALA A 32 5.87 1.08 0.50
C ALA A 32 5.51 2.28 1.40
N ALA A 33 6.18 2.43 2.55
CA ALA A 33 5.99 3.55 3.46
C ALA A 33 6.41 4.90 2.83
N ALA A 34 7.56 4.93 2.16
CA ALA A 34 8.08 6.12 1.49
C ALA A 34 7.14 6.58 0.37
N ARG A 35 6.69 5.67 -0.50
CA ARG A 35 5.75 5.99 -1.58
C ARG A 35 4.40 6.48 -1.08
N SER A 36 3.86 5.82 -0.04
CA SER A 36 2.60 6.25 0.59
C SER A 36 2.71 7.67 1.15
N THR A 37 3.82 7.95 1.85
CA THR A 37 4.09 9.28 2.42
C THR A 37 4.22 10.34 1.33
N LEU A 38 4.96 10.05 0.25
CA LEU A 38 5.11 10.97 -0.87
C LEU A 38 3.76 11.31 -1.52
N TYR A 39 2.91 10.31 -1.75
CA TYR A 39 1.57 10.53 -2.28
C TYR A 39 0.70 11.38 -1.35
N VAL A 40 0.63 11.04 -0.05
CA VAL A 40 -0.18 11.78 0.92
C VAL A 40 0.31 13.22 1.09
N MET A 41 1.62 13.46 1.07
CA MET A 41 2.20 14.80 1.14
C MET A 41 1.88 15.61 -0.12
N ALA A 42 2.00 15.03 -1.31
CA ALA A 42 1.67 15.69 -2.57
C ALA A 42 0.17 16.00 -2.68
N LEU A 43 -0.69 15.07 -2.25
CA LEU A 43 -2.14 15.28 -2.16
C LEU A 43 -2.47 16.41 -1.18
N SER A 44 -1.87 16.38 0.01
CA SER A 44 -2.12 17.38 1.05
C SER A 44 -1.68 18.78 0.62
N SER A 45 -0.49 18.92 0.04
CA SER A 45 0.00 20.22 -0.46
C SER A 45 -0.88 20.76 -1.60
N SER A 46 -1.36 19.88 -2.47
CA SER A 46 -2.29 20.24 -3.55
C SER A 46 -3.64 20.72 -3.01
N LEU A 47 -4.19 20.04 -2.00
CA LEU A 47 -5.42 20.45 -1.33
C LEU A 47 -5.26 21.79 -0.60
N VAL A 48 -4.13 22.01 0.08
CA VAL A 48 -3.81 23.30 0.71
C VAL A 48 -3.73 24.42 -0.33
N ALA A 49 -3.05 24.19 -1.45
CA ALA A 49 -2.97 25.16 -2.55
C ALA A 49 -4.37 25.46 -3.13
N MET A 50 -5.20 24.44 -3.38
CA MET A 50 -6.59 24.64 -3.81
C MET A 50 -7.41 25.44 -2.79
N GLY A 51 -7.20 25.21 -1.49
CA GLY A 51 -7.82 25.98 -0.42
C GLY A 51 -7.50 27.47 -0.51
N PHE A 52 -6.24 27.84 -0.76
CA PHE A 52 -5.85 29.23 -0.99
C PHE A 52 -6.46 29.83 -2.26
N LEU A 53 -6.65 29.04 -3.31
CA LEU A 53 -7.24 29.49 -4.57
C LEU A 53 -8.79 29.50 -4.55
N SER A 54 -9.43 29.03 -3.49
CA SER A 54 -10.89 28.84 -3.43
C SER A 54 -11.73 30.10 -3.70
N GLN A 55 -11.23 31.29 -3.39
CA GLN A 55 -11.93 32.56 -3.67
C GLN A 55 -11.73 33.07 -5.10
N SER A 56 -10.70 32.60 -5.81
CA SER A 56 -10.38 33.05 -7.17
C SER A 56 -10.90 32.06 -8.21
N ARG A 57 -12.17 32.21 -8.61
CA ARG A 57 -12.81 31.33 -9.61
C ARG A 57 -12.01 31.21 -10.92
N GLY A 58 -11.33 32.28 -11.33
CA GLY A 58 -10.52 32.29 -12.55
C GLY A 58 -9.23 31.47 -12.49
N LEU A 59 -8.72 31.19 -11.28
CA LEU A 59 -7.49 30.40 -11.08
C LEU A 59 -7.78 29.01 -10.51
N PHE A 60 -8.87 28.84 -9.74
CA PHE A 60 -9.23 27.60 -9.09
C PHE A 60 -9.45 26.45 -10.07
N LEU A 61 -10.30 26.67 -11.08
CA LEU A 61 -10.63 25.67 -12.11
C LEU A 61 -9.41 25.20 -12.93
N PRO A 62 -8.60 26.08 -13.54
CA PRO A 62 -7.43 25.64 -14.31
C PRO A 62 -6.37 24.98 -13.43
N PHE A 63 -6.20 25.44 -12.19
CA PHE A 63 -5.29 24.79 -11.24
C PHE A 63 -5.76 23.39 -10.89
N GLY A 64 -7.03 23.22 -10.51
CA GLY A 64 -7.62 21.91 -10.21
C GLY A 64 -7.56 20.96 -11.40
N ALA A 65 -7.88 21.45 -12.61
CA ALA A 65 -7.82 20.67 -13.84
C ALA A 65 -6.40 20.20 -14.21
N THR A 66 -5.37 20.90 -13.74
CA THR A 66 -3.96 20.52 -13.98
C THR A 66 -3.44 19.60 -12.87
N VAL A 67 -3.72 19.93 -11.61
CA VAL A 67 -3.12 19.25 -10.44
C VAL A 67 -3.83 17.94 -10.11
N LEU A 68 -5.17 17.89 -10.19
CA LEU A 68 -5.92 16.68 -9.82
C LEU A 68 -5.57 15.46 -10.70
N PRO A 69 -5.43 15.57 -12.04
CA PRO A 69 -5.00 14.44 -12.85
C PRO A 69 -3.59 13.96 -12.49
N VAL A 70 -2.67 14.88 -12.20
CA VAL A 70 -1.29 14.54 -11.82
C VAL A 70 -1.26 13.81 -10.48
N VAL A 71 -2.00 14.30 -9.48
CA VAL A 71 -2.12 13.65 -8.17
C VAL A 71 -2.80 12.29 -8.28
N PHE A 72 -3.84 12.17 -9.11
CA PHE A 72 -4.52 10.90 -9.35
C PHE A 72 -3.59 9.86 -10.00
N LEU A 73 -2.81 10.25 -11.00
CA LEU A 73 -1.82 9.36 -11.64
C LEU A 73 -0.73 8.94 -10.65
N LEU A 74 -0.26 9.88 -9.82
CA LEU A 74 0.69 9.58 -8.75
C LEU A 74 0.11 8.55 -7.76
N GLY A 75 -1.15 8.72 -7.35
CA GLY A 75 -1.84 7.77 -6.47
C GLY A 75 -2.06 6.41 -7.11
N LEU A 76 -2.37 6.37 -8.41
CA LEU A 76 -2.52 5.13 -9.18
C LEU A 76 -1.22 4.34 -9.24
N PHE A 77 -0.11 4.99 -9.61
CA PHE A 77 1.22 4.34 -9.64
C PHE A 77 1.66 3.90 -8.25
N THR A 78 1.32 4.68 -7.22
CA THR A 78 1.58 4.30 -5.82
C THR A 78 0.81 3.03 -5.46
N ALA A 79 -0.49 2.96 -5.77
CA ALA A 79 -1.31 1.79 -5.47
C ALA A 79 -0.79 0.52 -6.17
N ILE A 80 -0.45 0.60 -7.46
CA ILE A 80 0.10 -0.52 -8.23
C ILE A 80 1.41 -1.02 -7.58
N ARG A 81 2.35 -0.12 -7.30
CA ARG A 81 3.63 -0.52 -6.70
C ARG A 81 3.47 -1.06 -5.28
N LEU A 82 2.48 -0.59 -4.51
CA LEU A 82 2.14 -1.15 -3.20
C LEU A 82 1.62 -2.59 -3.30
N VAL A 83 0.89 -2.93 -4.36
CA VAL A 83 0.49 -4.32 -4.62
C VAL A 83 1.72 -5.17 -4.96
N ASP A 84 2.57 -4.70 -5.87
CA ASP A 84 3.78 -5.44 -6.28
C ASP A 84 4.73 -5.69 -5.09
N THR A 85 5.06 -4.65 -4.33
CA THR A 85 5.88 -4.78 -3.10
C THR A 85 5.22 -5.67 -2.07
N GLY A 86 3.90 -5.67 -1.98
CA GLY A 86 3.13 -6.59 -1.13
C GLY A 86 3.33 -8.05 -1.53
N LEU A 87 3.24 -8.36 -2.84
CA LEU A 87 3.49 -9.70 -3.37
C LEU A 87 4.95 -10.13 -3.16
N GLU A 88 5.90 -9.24 -3.43
CA GLU A 88 7.33 -9.45 -3.21
C GLU A 88 7.62 -9.77 -1.73
N SER A 89 7.00 -9.00 -0.83
CA SER A 89 7.09 -9.22 0.62
C SER A 89 6.58 -10.60 1.04
N MET A 90 5.51 -11.10 0.42
CA MET A 90 5.01 -12.45 0.69
C MET A 90 6.02 -13.52 0.26
N HIS A 91 6.69 -13.32 -0.87
CA HIS A 91 7.73 -14.25 -1.33
C HIS A 91 8.88 -14.37 -0.31
N TYR A 92 9.37 -13.24 0.22
CA TYR A 92 10.42 -13.22 1.23
C TYR A 92 9.99 -13.90 2.53
N LEU A 93 8.76 -13.63 3.01
CA LEU A 93 8.23 -14.27 4.21
C LEU A 93 8.06 -15.78 4.04
N CYS A 94 7.64 -16.26 2.86
CA CYS A 94 7.58 -17.69 2.57
C CYS A 94 8.98 -18.35 2.58
N GLY A 95 10.00 -17.66 2.05
CA GLY A 95 11.39 -18.13 2.13
C GLY A 95 11.87 -18.25 3.58
N ILE A 96 11.61 -17.23 4.40
CA ILE A 96 11.93 -17.23 5.83
C ILE A 96 11.22 -18.38 6.55
N ALA A 97 9.94 -18.61 6.26
CA ALA A 97 9.16 -19.70 6.84
C ALA A 97 9.76 -21.07 6.48
N ARG A 98 10.24 -21.26 5.24
CA ARG A 98 10.91 -22.50 4.80
C ARG A 98 12.21 -22.76 5.57
N ILE A 99 13.04 -21.74 5.77
CA ILE A 99 14.28 -21.87 6.55
C ILE A 99 13.96 -22.21 8.01
N ARG A 100 12.94 -21.57 8.58
CA ARG A 100 12.47 -21.88 9.94
C ARG A 100 11.89 -23.28 10.07
N SER A 101 11.23 -23.79 9.04
CA SER A 101 10.74 -25.17 9.04
C SER A 101 11.90 -26.17 9.11
N PHE A 102 13.02 -25.88 8.44
CA PHE A 102 14.24 -26.69 8.54
C PHE A 102 14.83 -26.65 9.95
N TYR A 103 14.87 -25.49 10.62
CA TYR A 103 15.39 -25.41 11.99
C TYR A 103 14.63 -26.28 13.00
N ARG A 104 13.35 -26.55 12.75
CA ARG A 104 12.55 -27.49 13.56
C ARG A 104 13.02 -28.94 13.46
N THR A 105 13.72 -29.32 12.38
CA THR A 105 14.23 -30.70 12.21
C THR A 105 15.59 -30.94 12.86
N LEU A 106 16.22 -29.90 13.44
CA LEU A 106 17.55 -30.00 14.03
C LEU A 106 17.59 -30.65 15.42
N GLY A 107 16.44 -30.83 16.09
CA GLY A 107 16.37 -31.50 17.39
C GLY A 107 14.99 -31.47 18.03
N GLU A 108 14.80 -32.29 19.06
CA GLU A 108 13.52 -32.46 19.76
C GLU A 108 13.06 -31.17 20.46
N GLU A 109 13.99 -30.45 21.12
CA GLU A 109 13.73 -29.14 21.73
C GLU A 109 13.53 -28.01 20.70
N ALA A 110 14.11 -28.12 19.50
CA ALA A 110 14.00 -27.09 18.46
C ALA A 110 12.55 -26.94 17.96
N SER A 111 11.80 -28.04 17.96
CA SER A 111 10.38 -28.05 17.60
C SER A 111 9.50 -27.21 18.54
N GLN A 112 9.94 -27.04 19.79
CA GLN A 112 9.23 -26.29 20.84
C GLN A 112 9.58 -24.79 20.84
N HIS A 113 10.79 -24.44 20.41
CA HIS A 113 11.30 -23.07 20.45
C HIS A 113 11.07 -22.27 19.16
N PHE A 114 11.04 -22.93 18.00
CA PHE A 114 10.78 -22.27 16.72
C PHE A 114 9.29 -22.41 16.32
N THR A 115 8.55 -21.29 16.21
CA THR A 115 7.15 -21.23 15.70
C THR A 115 6.97 -21.96 14.34
N ALA A 116 5.73 -22.35 13.97
CA ALA A 116 5.40 -23.51 13.16
C ALA A 116 5.74 -23.45 11.65
N ALA A 117 5.36 -24.55 10.97
CA ALA A 117 6.07 -25.17 9.86
C ALA A 117 5.81 -24.58 8.47
N GLN A 118 4.70 -23.87 8.27
CA GLN A 118 4.26 -23.36 6.96
C GLN A 118 3.24 -22.23 7.17
N GLY A 119 3.39 -21.10 6.48
CA GLY A 119 2.40 -20.02 6.51
C GLY A 119 3.00 -18.61 6.47
N ARG A 120 2.14 -17.59 6.54
CA ARG A 120 2.52 -16.18 6.68
C ARG A 120 3.04 -15.96 8.09
N TRP A 121 4.29 -15.52 8.26
CA TRP A 121 4.83 -15.18 9.58
C TRP A 121 4.55 -13.71 9.94
N PRO A 122 4.12 -13.40 11.19
CA PRO A 122 3.69 -14.34 12.23
C PRO A 122 2.40 -15.08 11.84
N GLU A 123 2.33 -16.38 12.16
CA GLU A 123 1.25 -17.33 11.79
C GLU A 123 -0.12 -17.04 12.41
N ALA A 124 -0.27 -15.88 13.06
CA ALA A 124 -1.59 -15.38 13.36
C ALA A 124 -2.28 -15.11 12.02
N GLU A 125 -3.32 -15.88 11.70
CA GLU A 125 -4.38 -15.36 10.84
C GLU A 125 -4.68 -13.96 11.35
N SER A 126 -4.42 -12.94 10.51
CA SER A 126 -4.80 -11.61 10.88
C SER A 126 -6.28 -11.66 11.22
N LEU A 127 -6.72 -10.92 12.23
CA LEU A 127 -8.14 -10.82 12.57
C LEU A 127 -8.99 -10.53 11.31
N ALA A 128 -8.40 -9.80 10.35
CA ALA A 128 -8.92 -9.54 9.02
C ALA A 128 -8.99 -10.76 8.06
N HIS A 129 -8.19 -11.82 8.20
CA HIS A 129 -8.42 -13.07 7.46
C HIS A 129 -9.58 -13.87 8.08
N ARG A 130 -9.70 -13.89 9.41
CA ARG A 130 -10.81 -14.55 10.13
C ARG A 130 -12.17 -13.92 9.85
N LEU A 131 -12.19 -12.60 9.66
CA LEU A 131 -13.40 -11.84 9.31
C LEU A 131 -13.76 -11.95 7.82
N GLY A 132 -12.91 -12.60 7.00
CA GLY A 132 -13.15 -12.89 5.58
C GLY A 132 -12.14 -12.22 4.65
N ALA A 133 -11.89 -12.86 3.49
CA ALA A 133 -10.87 -12.44 2.52
C ALA A 133 -10.97 -10.96 2.10
N LEU A 134 -12.19 -10.44 1.96
CA LEU A 134 -12.41 -9.01 1.66
C LEU A 134 -11.86 -8.08 2.75
N SER A 135 -12.01 -8.42 4.02
CA SER A 135 -11.49 -7.57 5.11
C SER A 135 -9.97 -7.62 5.20
N ALA A 136 -9.34 -8.74 4.81
CA ALA A 136 -7.90 -8.82 4.64
C ALA A 136 -7.38 -7.94 3.49
N TYR A 137 -8.09 -7.92 2.35
CA TYR A 137 -7.75 -7.04 1.22
C TYR A 137 -7.92 -5.56 1.57
N LEU A 138 -8.98 -5.20 2.30
CA LEU A 138 -9.26 -3.83 2.74
C LEU A 138 -8.26 -3.32 3.79
N GLY A 139 -7.63 -4.21 4.56
CA GLY A 139 -6.66 -3.86 5.59
C GLY A 139 -5.25 -3.54 5.07
N THR A 140 -5.00 -3.61 3.76
CA THR A 140 -3.68 -3.35 3.19
C THR A 140 -3.42 -1.85 2.99
N THR A 141 -2.15 -1.43 3.04
CA THR A 141 -1.78 -0.05 2.68
C THR A 141 -2.19 0.27 1.24
N ALA A 142 -2.13 -0.72 0.34
CA ALA A 142 -2.52 -0.56 -1.07
C ALA A 142 -4.00 -0.19 -1.22
N SER A 143 -4.90 -0.88 -0.52
CA SER A 143 -6.33 -0.59 -0.55
C SER A 143 -6.65 0.77 0.06
N MET A 144 -6.00 1.15 1.16
CA MET A 144 -6.20 2.49 1.75
C MET A 144 -5.82 3.59 0.77
N ILE A 145 -4.66 3.48 0.12
CA ILE A 145 -4.20 4.44 -0.89
C ILE A 145 -5.16 4.44 -2.10
N ALA A 146 -5.62 3.27 -2.54
CA ALA A 146 -6.59 3.17 -3.63
C ALA A 146 -7.92 3.85 -3.30
N VAL A 147 -8.43 3.72 -2.07
CA VAL A 147 -9.65 4.42 -1.63
C VAL A 147 -9.44 5.93 -1.71
N ILE A 148 -8.33 6.44 -1.14
CA ILE A 148 -8.00 7.88 -1.19
C ILE A 148 -7.91 8.35 -2.66
N ASN A 149 -7.26 7.57 -3.52
CA ASN A 149 -7.11 7.90 -4.93
C ASN A 149 -8.46 7.93 -5.69
N ASN A 150 -9.39 7.05 -5.36
CA ASN A 150 -10.74 7.06 -5.94
C ASN A 150 -11.54 8.29 -5.47
N VAL A 151 -11.35 8.76 -4.23
CA VAL A 151 -11.94 10.03 -3.77
C VAL A 151 -11.42 11.20 -4.61
N VAL A 152 -10.11 11.24 -4.88
CA VAL A 152 -9.50 12.25 -5.77
C VAL A 152 -10.09 12.18 -7.18
N ALA A 153 -10.28 10.97 -7.72
CA ALA A 153 -10.92 10.78 -9.02
C ALA A 153 -12.36 11.34 -9.04
N GLY A 154 -13.16 11.04 -8.01
CA GLY A 154 -14.52 11.57 -7.87
C GLY A 154 -14.55 13.09 -7.80
N ALA A 155 -13.63 13.70 -7.05
CA ALA A 155 -13.49 15.16 -6.99
C ALA A 155 -13.11 15.76 -8.37
N ALA A 156 -12.18 15.14 -9.08
CA ALA A 156 -11.78 15.57 -10.42
C ALA A 156 -12.93 15.48 -11.42
N VAL A 157 -13.68 14.37 -11.41
CA VAL A 157 -14.87 14.18 -12.27
C VAL A 157 -15.95 15.21 -11.94
N THR A 158 -16.21 15.47 -10.65
CA THR A 158 -17.21 16.47 -10.23
C THR A 158 -16.85 17.87 -10.71
N LEU A 159 -15.58 18.27 -10.58
CA LEU A 159 -15.09 19.55 -11.06
C LEU A 159 -15.14 19.67 -12.59
N LEU A 160 -14.82 18.59 -13.31
CA LEU A 160 -14.97 18.57 -14.76
C LEU A 160 -16.44 18.67 -15.17
N LEU A 161 -17.35 17.96 -14.52
CA LEU A 161 -18.77 18.06 -14.85
C LEU A 161 -19.29 19.49 -14.64
N GLU A 162 -18.87 20.17 -13.57
CA GLU A 162 -19.24 21.58 -13.32
C GLU A 162 -18.80 22.52 -14.46
N THR A 163 -17.65 22.29 -15.10
CA THR A 163 -17.22 23.13 -16.24
C THR A 163 -18.03 22.88 -17.50
N PHE A 164 -18.57 21.67 -17.69
CA PHE A 164 -19.35 21.31 -18.88
C PHE A 164 -20.84 21.59 -18.75
N THR A 165 -21.42 21.66 -17.54
CA THR A 165 -22.81 22.06 -17.36
C THR A 165 -22.96 23.58 -17.56
N PRO A 166 -23.60 24.06 -18.64
CA PRO A 166 -23.99 25.47 -18.71
C PRO A 166 -24.91 25.76 -17.53
N SER A 167 -24.63 26.83 -16.77
CA SER A 167 -25.54 27.32 -15.75
C SER A 167 -26.85 27.68 -16.44
N SER A 168 -27.81 26.76 -16.44
CA SER A 168 -29.19 27.09 -16.75
C SER A 168 -29.59 28.13 -15.71
N PRO A 169 -29.90 29.37 -16.10
CA PRO A 169 -30.52 30.28 -15.17
C PRO A 169 -31.85 29.62 -14.82
N ILE A 170 -31.97 29.10 -13.61
CA ILE A 170 -33.28 28.79 -13.04
C ILE A 170 -33.96 30.15 -12.94
N GLY A 171 -34.66 30.52 -14.01
CA GLY A 171 -35.50 31.69 -14.07
C GLY A 171 -36.54 31.54 -12.98
N LEU A 172 -36.32 32.22 -11.86
CA LEU A 172 -37.38 32.61 -10.93
C LEU A 172 -38.27 33.61 -11.65
N ALA A 173 -39.04 33.13 -12.62
CA ALA A 173 -40.16 33.80 -13.23
C ALA A 173 -41.44 33.18 -12.64
N SER A 174 -41.75 33.52 -11.40
CA SER A 174 -43.11 33.56 -10.86
C SER A 174 -43.02 34.28 -9.51
N ARG A 175 -43.82 35.27 -9.15
CA ARG A 175 -45.04 35.80 -9.75
C ARG A 175 -45.31 37.11 -8.99
N SER A 176 -45.56 38.20 -9.72
CA SER A 176 -46.21 39.38 -9.16
C SER A 176 -47.61 39.03 -8.69
N VAL A 177 -47.92 39.28 -7.42
CA VAL A 177 -49.19 39.90 -6.93
C VAL A 177 -48.83 40.71 -5.69
#